data_AF-A0A0S8GVA3-F1
#
_entry.id   AF-A0A0S8GVA3-F1
#
_cell.length_a   1.000
_cell.length_b   1.000
_cell.length_c   1.000
_cell.angle_alpha   90.00
_cell.angle_beta   90.00
_cell.angle_gamma   90.00
#
_symmetry.space_group_name_H-M   'P 1'
#
loop_
_entity.id
_entity.type
_entity.pdbx_description
1 polymer ?
#
loop_
_entity_poly.entity_id
_entity_poly.type
_entity_poly.pdbx_seq_one_letter_code
_entity_poly.pdbx_strand_id
1 'polypeptide(L)'
;MKIKTIGTIAFLLVGIAVGPTMAVSTISLSPSATSGGPEYRNIGGELWAHIVKGSLGGYGEEDSFVSFCVEMEEPLDFDSPALDAVINPAGAIEGGIGGSPDPIHDYTAWLFEQFHNRTLPYYEFDGSVNGGVDRTASAITLQYVIWGLEDELGMPEGAYFEAGMDSALDPDQQQYFDLAKAAVDPEGGGGWTNNGQIQVVNVYAEGTYGTENPVYKQDILIRIPAPGAIWLGMAGIGLVGWIRRCRMM
;
A
#
# COMPACT_ATOMS: atom_id res chain seq x y z
N MET A 1 -25.84 25.25 72.86
CA MET A 1 -25.09 25.75 71.69
C MET A 1 -24.25 24.59 71.16
N LYS A 2 -24.68 23.91 70.09
CA LYS A 2 -24.01 22.72 69.54
C LYS A 2 -23.34 23.11 68.22
N ILE A 3 -22.01 23.09 68.18
CA ILE A 3 -21.21 23.36 66.99
C ILE A 3 -21.03 22.02 66.25
N LYS A 4 -21.55 21.92 65.03
CA LYS A 4 -21.31 20.79 64.12
C LYS A 4 -20.17 21.16 63.17
N THR A 5 -19.03 20.50 63.34
CA THR A 5 -17.90 20.58 62.41
C THR A 5 -18.16 19.62 61.25
N ILE A 6 -18.33 20.16 60.04
CA ILE A 6 -18.48 19.39 58.80
C ILE A 6 -17.09 19.33 58.17
N GLY A 7 -16.48 18.13 58.19
CA GLY A 7 -15.21 17.86 57.52
C GLY A 7 -15.46 17.49 56.06
N THR A 8 -14.96 18.30 55.13
CA THR A 8 -14.99 18.02 53.70
C THR A 8 -13.73 17.25 53.31
N ILE A 9 -13.87 15.97 52.99
CA ILE A 9 -12.80 15.15 52.40
C ILE A 9 -12.88 15.34 50.88
N ALA A 10 -11.91 16.05 50.31
CA ALA A 10 -11.73 16.16 48.87
C ALA A 10 -10.93 14.96 48.35
N PHE A 11 -11.60 14.04 47.67
CA PHE A 11 -10.96 12.98 46.89
C PHE A 11 -10.56 13.55 45.53
N LEU A 12 -9.26 13.79 45.33
CA LEU A 12 -8.71 14.16 44.03
C LEU A 12 -8.46 12.87 43.23
N LEU A 13 -9.39 12.50 42.36
CA LEU A 13 -9.24 11.42 41.39
C LEU A 13 -8.43 11.94 40.20
N VAL A 14 -7.12 11.70 40.22
CA VAL A 14 -6.27 11.84 39.04
C VAL A 14 -6.47 10.58 38.19
N GLY A 15 -7.43 10.64 37.27
CA GLY A 15 -7.58 9.63 36.23
C GLY A 15 -6.51 9.87 35.17
N ILE A 16 -5.44 9.08 35.19
CA ILE A 16 -4.50 9.01 34.06
C ILE A 16 -5.26 8.30 32.93
N ALA A 17 -5.73 9.08 31.95
CA ALA A 17 -6.23 8.55 30.70
C ALA A 17 -5.04 7.98 29.91
N VAL A 18 -4.71 6.71 30.14
CA VAL A 18 -3.88 5.96 29.21
C VAL A 18 -4.75 5.70 27.99
N GLY A 19 -4.58 6.50 26.95
CA GLY A 19 -5.26 6.27 25.67
C GLY A 19 -4.93 4.87 25.16
N PRO A 20 -5.85 4.17 24.48
CA PRO A 20 -5.53 2.90 23.85
C PRO A 20 -4.43 3.15 22.81
N THR A 21 -3.26 2.58 23.02
CA THR A 21 -2.28 2.40 21.95
C THR A 21 -2.93 1.43 20.96
N MET A 22 -3.41 1.94 19.83
CA MET A 22 -3.85 1.08 18.72
C MET A 22 -2.63 0.26 18.33
N ALA A 23 -2.74 -1.07 18.38
CA ALA A 23 -1.65 -1.94 17.95
C ALA A 23 -1.42 -1.71 16.45
N VAL A 24 -0.30 -1.07 16.11
CA VAL A 24 0.16 -0.94 14.73
C VAL A 24 0.71 -2.28 14.27
N SER A 25 0.48 -2.60 12.99
CA SER A 25 1.03 -3.81 12.38
C SER A 25 2.52 -3.60 12.13
N THR A 26 3.30 -4.66 12.30
CA THR A 26 4.72 -4.61 11.96
C THR A 26 5.02 -5.51 10.79
N ILE A 27 5.87 -5.03 9.89
CA ILE A 27 6.35 -5.77 8.72
C ILE A 27 7.86 -5.85 8.71
N SER A 28 8.41 -6.76 7.93
CA SER A 28 9.80 -6.70 7.49
C SER A 28 9.86 -6.68 5.96
N LEU A 29 10.85 -6.01 5.41
CA LEU A 29 11.05 -5.93 3.97
C LEU A 29 12.25 -6.79 3.58
N SER A 30 12.14 -7.47 2.44
CA SER A 30 13.27 -8.18 1.84
C SER A 30 13.29 -8.00 0.32
N PRO A 31 14.46 -7.98 -0.32
CA PRO A 31 14.54 -7.93 -1.78
C PRO A 31 13.84 -9.13 -2.41
N SER A 32 13.20 -8.95 -3.56
CA SER A 32 12.75 -10.08 -4.37
C SER A 32 13.96 -10.84 -4.91
N ALA A 33 13.85 -12.16 -5.07
CA ALA A 33 14.91 -12.96 -5.66
C ALA A 33 15.28 -12.52 -7.09
N THR A 34 14.35 -11.81 -7.74
CA THR A 34 14.51 -11.19 -9.06
C THR A 34 15.12 -9.79 -8.99
N SER A 35 15.00 -9.06 -7.88
CA SER A 35 15.59 -7.72 -7.73
C SER A 35 17.07 -7.78 -7.31
N GLY A 36 17.85 -8.74 -7.82
CA GLY A 36 19.32 -8.81 -7.73
C GLY A 36 20.03 -8.27 -6.46
N GLY A 37 19.67 -8.70 -5.25
CA GLY A 37 20.47 -8.41 -4.04
C GLY A 37 20.49 -6.93 -3.57
N PRO A 38 21.34 -6.59 -2.59
CA PRO A 38 21.26 -5.32 -1.83
C PRO A 38 21.67 -4.05 -2.59
N GLU A 39 22.09 -4.15 -3.87
CA GLU A 39 22.48 -3.00 -4.70
C GLU A 39 21.27 -2.17 -5.21
N TYR A 40 20.04 -2.60 -4.91
CA TYR A 40 18.80 -2.07 -5.47
C TYR A 40 18.19 -0.87 -4.74
N ARG A 41 18.89 -0.29 -3.75
CA ARG A 41 18.38 0.84 -2.96
C ARG A 41 17.95 2.06 -3.81
N ASN A 42 18.47 2.20 -5.04
CA ASN A 42 18.14 3.32 -5.95
C ASN A 42 17.64 2.86 -7.34
N ILE A 43 17.43 1.56 -7.54
CA ILE A 43 16.98 0.99 -8.83
C ILE A 43 15.51 0.54 -8.72
N GLY A 44 15.08 0.21 -7.48
CA GLY A 44 13.73 -0.20 -7.11
C GLY A 44 13.32 -1.56 -7.72
N GLY A 45 12.04 -1.79 -7.95
CA GLY A 45 11.51 -3.07 -8.43
C GLY A 45 10.74 -3.83 -7.35
N GLU A 46 10.55 -5.13 -7.57
CA GLU A 46 9.79 -5.97 -6.64
C GLU A 46 10.49 -6.09 -5.28
N LEU A 47 9.72 -5.90 -4.21
CA LEU A 47 10.13 -6.20 -2.85
C LEU A 47 9.07 -7.07 -2.16
N TRP A 48 9.49 -7.88 -1.20
CA TRP A 48 8.57 -8.64 -0.33
C TRP A 48 8.34 -7.87 0.96
N ALA A 49 7.07 -7.76 1.34
CA ALA A 49 6.64 -7.34 2.67
C ALA A 49 6.11 -8.56 3.42
N HIS A 50 6.71 -8.88 4.57
CA HIS A 50 6.29 -9.98 5.45
C HIS A 50 5.63 -9.42 6.69
N ILE A 51 4.45 -9.91 7.05
CA ILE A 51 3.76 -9.47 8.26
C ILE A 51 4.38 -10.16 9.48
N VAL A 52 5.08 -9.39 10.31
CA VAL A 52 5.75 -9.87 11.51
C VAL A 52 4.79 -9.92 12.69
N LYS A 53 3.88 -8.94 12.79
CA LYS A 53 2.89 -8.86 13.87
C LYS A 53 1.64 -8.11 13.42
N GLY A 54 0.48 -8.56 13.89
CA GLY A 54 -0.80 -7.91 13.62
C GLY A 54 -1.39 -8.31 12.25
N SER A 55 -2.05 -7.37 11.59
CA SER A 55 -2.69 -7.61 10.29
C SER A 55 -2.72 -6.35 9.44
N LEU A 56 -2.44 -6.48 8.15
CA LEU A 56 -2.39 -5.35 7.21
C LEU A 56 -3.25 -5.66 6.00
N GLY A 57 -4.34 -4.93 5.78
CA GLY A 57 -5.09 -4.99 4.51
C GLY A 57 -5.68 -6.35 4.15
N GLY A 58 -5.83 -7.28 5.09
CA GLY A 58 -6.29 -8.66 4.85
C GLY A 58 -5.21 -9.72 5.00
N TYR A 59 -3.94 -9.32 5.12
CA TYR A 59 -2.81 -10.18 5.43
C TYR A 59 -2.63 -10.28 6.95
N GLY A 60 -2.54 -11.50 7.50
CA GLY A 60 -2.27 -11.77 8.92
C GLY A 60 -0.79 -12.05 9.20
N GLU A 61 -0.47 -12.34 10.45
CA GLU A 61 0.89 -12.74 10.85
C GLU A 61 1.40 -13.92 10.00
N GLU A 62 2.68 -13.86 9.61
CA GLU A 62 3.36 -14.81 8.72
C GLU A 62 2.92 -14.78 7.25
N ASP A 63 1.91 -14.00 6.88
CA ASP A 63 1.60 -13.75 5.47
C ASP A 63 2.66 -12.82 4.83
N SER A 64 2.79 -12.91 3.52
CA SER A 64 3.63 -12.00 2.75
C SER A 64 3.02 -11.64 1.40
N PHE A 65 3.43 -10.51 0.86
CA PHE A 65 3.04 -10.06 -0.47
C PHE A 65 4.19 -9.33 -1.17
N VAL A 66 4.11 -9.28 -2.49
CA VAL A 66 5.05 -8.52 -3.33
C VAL A 66 4.48 -7.13 -3.55
N SER A 67 5.35 -6.13 -3.46
CA SER A 67 5.05 -4.72 -3.65
C SER A 67 6.13 -4.02 -4.48
N PHE A 68 5.90 -2.75 -4.78
CA PHE A 68 6.85 -1.78 -5.33
C PHE A 68 6.98 -0.59 -4.37
N CYS A 69 8.05 0.17 -4.55
CA CYS A 69 8.23 1.47 -3.91
C CYS A 69 7.24 2.48 -4.51
N VAL A 70 6.65 3.33 -3.68
CA VAL A 70 5.84 4.47 -4.16
C VAL A 70 6.75 5.64 -4.50
N GLU A 71 7.70 5.96 -3.61
CA GLU A 71 8.60 7.10 -3.74
C GLU A 71 10.02 6.67 -4.15
N MET A 72 10.76 7.54 -4.84
CA MET A 72 12.12 7.22 -5.31
C MET A 72 13.21 7.58 -4.30
N GLU A 73 13.02 8.67 -3.55
CA GLU A 73 14.03 9.23 -2.65
C GLU A 73 13.92 8.71 -1.20
N GLU A 74 12.99 7.79 -0.95
CA GLU A 74 12.79 7.22 0.38
C GLU A 74 13.76 6.05 0.68
N PRO A 75 14.24 5.94 1.93
CA PRO A 75 15.17 4.88 2.29
C PRO A 75 14.47 3.53 2.45
N LEU A 76 14.89 2.56 1.63
CA LEU A 76 14.66 1.14 1.87
C LEU A 76 15.51 0.61 3.03
N ASP A 77 14.88 -0.10 3.96
CA ASP A 77 15.51 -0.69 5.14
C ASP A 77 15.26 -2.20 5.20
N PHE A 78 16.11 -2.97 4.52
CA PHE A 78 16.06 -4.45 4.53
C PHE A 78 16.76 -5.07 5.75
N ASP A 79 17.49 -4.26 6.53
CA ASP A 79 18.26 -4.73 7.67
C ASP A 79 17.40 -4.70 8.96
N SER A 80 16.33 -3.92 8.96
CA SER A 80 15.38 -3.83 10.07
C SER A 80 14.46 -5.06 10.12
N PRO A 81 14.45 -5.81 11.24
CA PRO A 81 13.60 -6.98 11.39
C PRO A 81 12.12 -6.64 11.61
N ALA A 82 11.81 -5.38 11.91
CA ALA A 82 10.46 -4.88 12.10
C ALA A 82 10.39 -3.38 11.72
N LEU A 83 9.28 -3.01 11.08
CA LEU A 83 8.91 -1.66 10.68
C LEU A 83 7.43 -1.48 11.00
N ASP A 84 7.02 -0.33 11.52
CA ASP A 84 5.59 -0.05 11.71
C ASP A 84 4.96 0.23 10.34
N ALA A 85 3.82 -0.40 10.07
CA ALA A 85 3.12 -0.29 8.79
C ALA A 85 1.66 0.09 8.98
N VAL A 86 1.24 1.14 8.27
CA VAL A 86 -0.13 1.66 8.34
C VAL A 86 -0.67 1.87 6.95
N ILE A 87 -1.83 1.29 6.68
CA ILE A 87 -2.57 1.59 5.46
C ILE A 87 -3.12 3.00 5.54
N ASN A 88 -2.79 3.81 4.55
CA ASN A 88 -3.27 5.18 4.44
C ASN A 88 -4.09 5.37 3.16
N PRO A 89 -5.43 5.40 3.27
CA PRO A 89 -6.30 5.65 2.12
C PRO A 89 -6.13 7.05 1.51
N ALA A 90 -5.50 7.99 2.24
CA ALA A 90 -5.28 9.34 1.76
C ALA A 90 -4.03 9.47 0.87
N GLY A 91 -3.12 8.48 0.88
CA GLY A 91 -1.92 8.49 0.03
C GLY A 91 -0.59 8.31 0.76
N ALA A 92 0.51 8.52 0.04
CA ALA A 92 1.86 8.58 0.56
C ALA A 92 2.06 9.81 1.46
N ILE A 93 2.99 9.76 2.42
CA ILE A 93 3.25 10.88 3.34
C ILE A 93 4.64 11.42 3.05
N GLU A 94 4.72 12.73 2.77
CA GLU A 94 5.94 13.37 2.26
C GLU A 94 6.29 13.03 0.80
N GLY A 95 5.35 12.38 0.09
CA GLY A 95 5.33 12.20 -1.36
C GLY A 95 5.55 13.49 -2.14
N GLY A 96 6.02 13.35 -3.39
CA GLY A 96 6.57 14.39 -4.25
C GLY A 96 5.79 15.71 -4.39
N ILE A 97 5.48 16.11 -5.63
CA ILE A 97 4.95 17.46 -5.90
C ILE A 97 3.44 17.57 -5.55
N GLY A 98 2.74 16.44 -5.39
CA GLY A 98 1.29 16.35 -5.13
C GLY A 98 0.83 16.75 -3.71
N GLY A 99 1.76 16.90 -2.76
CA GLY A 99 1.49 17.33 -1.39
C GLY A 99 1.57 16.20 -0.37
N SER A 100 1.06 16.41 0.85
CA SER A 100 1.12 15.41 1.92
C SER A 100 -0.21 15.39 2.70
N PRO A 101 -1.01 14.30 2.59
CA PRO A 101 -0.74 13.07 1.84
C PRO A 101 -0.93 13.22 0.31
N ASP A 102 -0.15 12.46 -0.47
CA ASP A 102 -0.22 12.39 -1.94
C ASP A 102 -1.01 11.14 -2.40
N PRO A 103 -2.27 11.29 -2.86
CA PRO A 103 -3.09 10.15 -3.24
C PRO A 103 -2.51 9.42 -4.46
N ILE A 104 -2.48 8.09 -4.38
CA ILE A 104 -1.99 7.26 -5.49
C ILE A 104 -2.75 7.53 -6.80
N HIS A 105 -2.02 7.67 -7.91
CA HIS A 105 -2.62 7.89 -9.21
C HIS A 105 -3.40 6.65 -9.69
N ASP A 106 -4.55 6.85 -10.37
CA ASP A 106 -5.38 5.75 -10.88
C ASP A 106 -4.61 4.86 -11.88
N TYR A 107 -3.64 5.41 -12.59
CA TYR A 107 -2.83 4.66 -13.56
C TYR A 107 -1.92 3.66 -12.83
N THR A 108 -1.25 4.11 -11.76
CA THR A 108 -0.42 3.28 -10.89
C THR A 108 -1.26 2.20 -10.22
N ALA A 109 -2.42 2.58 -9.67
CA ALA A 109 -3.32 1.65 -9.03
C ALA A 109 -3.81 0.57 -10.01
N TRP A 110 -4.14 0.92 -11.26
CA TRP A 110 -4.54 -0.06 -12.28
C TRP A 110 -3.40 -1.03 -12.62
N LEU A 111 -2.19 -0.51 -12.85
CA LEU A 111 -1.01 -1.33 -13.15
C LEU A 111 -0.72 -2.32 -12.04
N PHE A 112 -0.76 -1.86 -10.79
CA PHE A 112 -0.55 -2.71 -9.62
C PHE A 112 -1.66 -3.74 -9.45
N GLU A 113 -2.92 -3.40 -9.74
CA GLU A 113 -4.01 -4.38 -9.75
C GLU A 113 -3.76 -5.49 -10.78
N GLN A 114 -3.35 -5.15 -12.01
CA GLN A 114 -3.04 -6.14 -13.03
C GLN A 114 -1.82 -6.99 -12.65
N PHE A 115 -0.78 -6.38 -12.07
CA PHE A 115 0.39 -7.08 -11.54
C PHE A 115 -0.03 -8.10 -10.48
N HIS A 116 -0.80 -7.65 -9.48
CA HIS A 116 -1.28 -8.50 -8.40
C HIS A 116 -2.11 -9.68 -8.91
N ASN A 117 -2.96 -9.44 -9.92
CA ASN A 117 -3.79 -10.47 -10.55
C ASN A 117 -3.00 -11.39 -11.51
N ARG A 118 -1.70 -11.15 -11.72
CA ARG A 118 -0.86 -11.86 -12.69
C ARG A 118 -1.38 -11.74 -14.14
N THR A 119 -2.01 -10.62 -14.46
CA THR A 119 -2.62 -10.34 -15.77
C THR A 119 -1.97 -9.17 -16.50
N LEU A 120 -0.97 -8.50 -15.90
CA LEU A 120 -0.29 -7.36 -16.51
C LEU A 120 0.45 -7.78 -17.78
N PRO A 121 0.04 -7.29 -18.97
CA PRO A 121 0.76 -7.59 -20.21
C PRO A 121 2.20 -7.07 -20.16
N TYR A 122 3.11 -7.74 -20.87
CA TYR A 122 4.55 -7.45 -20.94
C TYR A 122 5.34 -7.67 -19.64
N TYR A 123 4.66 -7.97 -18.53
CA TYR A 123 5.30 -8.35 -17.29
C TYR A 123 5.62 -9.85 -17.25
N GLU A 124 6.87 -10.21 -16.92
CA GLU A 124 7.28 -11.61 -16.80
C GLU A 124 7.03 -12.13 -15.38
N PHE A 125 6.08 -13.06 -15.22
CA PHE A 125 5.68 -13.56 -13.91
C PHE A 125 6.30 -14.89 -13.51
N ASP A 126 6.68 -15.71 -14.49
CA ASP A 126 7.07 -17.11 -14.28
C ASP A 126 8.59 -17.30 -14.33
N GLY A 127 9.35 -16.22 -14.57
CA GLY A 127 10.79 -16.26 -14.78
C GLY A 127 11.17 -17.07 -16.02
N SER A 128 10.20 -17.33 -16.91
CA SER A 128 10.40 -18.06 -18.14
C SER A 128 10.77 -17.05 -19.21
N VAL A 129 11.95 -17.21 -19.83
CA VAL A 129 12.44 -16.33 -20.90
C VAL A 129 11.64 -16.45 -22.21
N ASN A 130 10.35 -16.76 -22.17
CA ASN A 130 9.49 -16.89 -23.35
C ASN A 130 9.05 -15.51 -23.85
N GLY A 131 10.02 -14.78 -24.41
CA GLY A 131 9.84 -13.43 -24.93
C GLY A 131 11.11 -12.57 -24.83
N GLY A 132 12.10 -13.00 -24.03
CA GLY A 132 13.40 -12.35 -23.90
C GLY A 132 13.52 -11.30 -22.79
N VAL A 133 12.44 -11.01 -22.05
CA VAL A 133 12.46 -10.10 -20.89
C VAL A 133 12.62 -10.92 -19.62
N ASP A 134 13.65 -10.65 -18.82
CA ASP A 134 13.81 -11.21 -17.48
C ASP A 134 12.80 -10.52 -16.53
N ARG A 135 12.22 -11.25 -15.57
CA ARG A 135 11.32 -10.70 -14.54
C ARG A 135 11.94 -9.51 -13.83
N THR A 136 13.24 -9.57 -13.59
CA THR A 136 14.05 -8.46 -13.08
C THR A 136 13.87 -7.20 -13.92
N ALA A 137 14.01 -7.31 -15.24
CA ALA A 137 13.92 -6.18 -16.15
C ALA A 137 12.50 -5.62 -16.21
N SER A 138 11.47 -6.49 -16.31
CA SER A 138 10.08 -6.02 -16.28
C SER A 138 9.70 -5.37 -14.95
N ALA A 139 10.23 -5.86 -13.82
CA ALA A 139 10.04 -5.27 -12.49
C ALA A 139 10.66 -3.88 -12.38
N ILE A 140 11.89 -3.71 -12.86
CA ILE A 140 12.56 -2.40 -12.89
C ILE A 140 11.79 -1.43 -13.78
N THR A 141 11.41 -1.85 -15.01
CA THR A 141 10.64 -1.00 -15.91
C THR A 141 9.31 -0.58 -15.28
N LEU A 142 8.59 -1.51 -14.64
CA LEU A 142 7.34 -1.18 -13.95
C LEU A 142 7.59 -0.18 -12.80
N GLN A 143 8.67 -0.34 -12.03
CA GLN A 143 9.02 0.60 -10.97
C GLN A 143 9.26 2.03 -11.51
N TYR A 144 9.98 2.18 -12.63
CA TYR A 144 10.18 3.50 -13.25
C TYR A 144 8.87 4.12 -13.73
N VAL A 145 7.94 3.30 -14.22
CA VAL A 145 6.61 3.77 -14.63
C VAL A 145 5.80 4.22 -13.43
N ILE A 146 5.84 3.48 -12.32
CA ILE A 146 5.21 3.88 -11.05
C ILE A 146 5.78 5.23 -10.60
N TRP A 147 7.10 5.36 -10.48
CA TRP A 147 7.72 6.63 -10.09
C TRP A 147 7.40 7.77 -11.05
N GLY A 148 7.35 7.52 -12.35
CA GLY A 148 6.97 8.53 -13.32
C GLY A 148 5.52 8.99 -13.18
N LEU A 149 4.59 8.06 -12.93
CA LEU A 149 3.17 8.37 -12.75
C LEU A 149 2.88 9.09 -11.42
N GLU A 150 3.71 8.87 -10.39
CA GLU A 150 3.63 9.55 -9.10
C GLU A 150 4.55 10.79 -9.01
N ASP A 151 5.12 11.26 -10.14
CA ASP A 151 6.01 12.44 -10.22
C ASP A 151 7.30 12.35 -9.35
N GLU A 152 7.82 11.15 -9.15
CA GLU A 152 8.96 10.83 -8.28
C GLU A 152 10.33 10.84 -9.00
N LEU A 153 10.37 11.04 -10.32
CA LEU A 153 11.62 10.99 -11.11
C LEU A 153 12.46 12.28 -11.06
N GLY A 154 12.13 13.23 -10.18
CA GLY A 154 12.79 14.54 -10.11
C GLY A 154 12.60 15.41 -11.37
N MET A 155 11.60 15.07 -12.18
CA MET A 155 11.17 15.84 -13.34
C MET A 155 10.19 16.95 -12.89
N PRO A 156 9.94 18.00 -13.71
CA PRO A 156 8.83 18.90 -13.45
C PRO A 156 7.51 18.13 -13.35
N GLU A 157 6.61 18.56 -12.46
CA GLU A 157 5.28 17.97 -12.27
C GLU A 157 4.55 17.74 -13.60
N GLY A 158 4.01 16.54 -13.79
CA GLY A 158 3.31 16.13 -15.01
C GLY A 158 4.19 15.90 -16.24
N ALA A 159 5.50 16.16 -16.19
CA ALA A 159 6.37 16.00 -17.37
C ALA A 159 6.49 14.53 -17.82
N TYR A 160 6.44 13.57 -16.89
CA TYR A 160 6.38 12.16 -17.26
C TYR A 160 5.08 11.83 -18.00
N PHE A 161 3.96 12.37 -17.52
CA PHE A 161 2.65 12.17 -18.13
C PHE A 161 2.60 12.79 -19.53
N GLU A 162 3.12 14.00 -19.72
CA GLU A 162 3.28 14.64 -21.03
C GLU A 162 4.15 13.78 -21.96
N ALA A 163 5.29 13.29 -21.48
CA ALA A 163 6.16 12.42 -22.26
C ALA A 163 5.45 11.11 -22.68
N GLY A 164 4.68 10.49 -21.78
CA GLY A 164 3.86 9.32 -22.09
C GLY A 164 2.78 9.62 -23.12
N MET A 165 2.13 10.77 -23.04
CA MET A 165 1.11 11.20 -24.00
C MET A 165 1.69 11.45 -25.40
N ASP A 166 2.93 11.94 -25.48
CA ASP A 166 3.65 12.20 -26.71
C ASP A 166 4.45 10.99 -27.24
N SER A 167 4.30 9.83 -26.60
CA SER A 167 5.06 8.61 -26.92
C SER A 167 6.59 8.80 -26.89
N ALA A 168 7.06 9.61 -25.93
CA ALA A 168 8.45 10.01 -25.75
C ALA A 168 9.16 9.25 -24.61
N LEU A 169 8.48 8.31 -23.94
CA LEU A 169 9.10 7.43 -22.95
C LEU A 169 9.96 6.34 -23.63
N ASP A 170 10.79 5.67 -22.85
CA ASP A 170 11.44 4.44 -23.30
C ASP A 170 10.37 3.43 -23.77
N PRO A 171 10.61 2.66 -24.85
CA PRO A 171 9.59 1.80 -25.45
C PRO A 171 8.90 0.83 -24.47
N ASP A 172 9.64 0.27 -23.52
CA ASP A 172 9.10 -0.65 -22.53
C ASP A 172 8.26 0.07 -21.46
N GLN A 173 8.63 1.30 -21.10
CA GLN A 173 7.83 2.14 -20.20
C GLN A 173 6.55 2.62 -20.89
N GLN A 174 6.67 3.01 -22.15
CA GLN A 174 5.54 3.45 -22.97
C GLN A 174 4.45 2.38 -23.07
N GLN A 175 4.81 1.09 -23.15
CA GLN A 175 3.83 0.00 -23.16
C GLN A 175 2.97 -0.04 -21.89
N TYR A 176 3.57 0.11 -20.71
CA TYR A 176 2.81 0.16 -19.46
C TYR A 176 1.97 1.42 -19.35
N PHE A 177 2.52 2.57 -19.74
CA PHE A 177 1.78 3.83 -19.76
C PHE A 177 0.54 3.74 -20.67
N ASP A 178 0.70 3.24 -21.89
CA ASP A 178 -0.39 3.09 -22.86
C ASP A 178 -1.49 2.13 -22.36
N LEU A 179 -1.11 1.04 -21.67
CA LEU A 179 -2.06 0.11 -21.06
C LEU A 179 -2.88 0.78 -19.95
N ALA A 180 -2.22 1.48 -19.04
CA ALA A 180 -2.87 2.20 -17.95
C ALA A 180 -3.79 3.30 -18.48
N LYS A 181 -3.28 4.09 -19.44
CA LYS A 181 -4.03 5.12 -20.16
C LYS A 181 -5.30 4.55 -20.78
N ALA A 182 -5.20 3.45 -21.54
CA ALA A 182 -6.36 2.84 -22.19
C ALA A 182 -7.42 2.35 -21.20
N ALA A 183 -7.02 1.95 -19.98
CA ALA A 183 -7.94 1.51 -18.94
C ALA A 183 -8.58 2.67 -18.18
N VAL A 184 -7.81 3.71 -17.86
CA VAL A 184 -8.25 4.82 -17.01
C VAL A 184 -8.95 5.91 -17.82
N ASP A 185 -8.44 6.28 -19.00
CA ASP A 185 -8.97 7.41 -19.77
C ASP A 185 -10.36 7.11 -20.36
N PRO A 186 -11.39 7.90 -20.01
CA PRO A 186 -12.74 7.70 -20.54
C PRO A 186 -12.81 7.98 -22.05
N GLU A 187 -11.96 8.86 -22.58
CA GLU A 187 -11.92 9.19 -24.01
C GLU A 187 -11.48 8.00 -24.88
N GLY A 188 -10.64 7.12 -24.32
CA GLY A 188 -10.19 5.87 -24.95
C GLY A 188 -11.19 4.71 -24.83
N GLY A 189 -12.35 4.92 -24.19
CA GLY A 189 -13.29 3.86 -23.85
C GLY A 189 -12.98 3.13 -22.53
N GLY A 190 -12.05 3.66 -21.75
CA GLY A 190 -11.74 3.24 -20.39
C GLY A 190 -12.73 3.82 -19.36
N GLY A 191 -12.20 4.28 -18.23
CA GLY A 191 -12.96 4.78 -17.09
C GLY A 191 -12.81 3.91 -15.84
N TRP A 192 -11.76 3.09 -15.77
CA TRP A 192 -11.36 2.45 -14.52
C TRP A 192 -10.93 3.51 -13.51
N THR A 193 -11.33 3.33 -12.25
CA THR A 193 -10.94 4.18 -11.12
C THR A 193 -10.61 3.30 -9.92
N ASN A 194 -9.62 3.70 -9.12
CA ASN A 194 -9.27 2.97 -7.92
C ASN A 194 -10.35 3.16 -6.84
N ASN A 195 -11.13 2.12 -6.58
CA ASN A 195 -12.20 2.15 -5.56
C ASN A 195 -11.67 1.88 -4.14
N GLY A 196 -10.45 2.35 -3.84
CA GLY A 196 -9.74 2.07 -2.59
C GLY A 196 -9.27 0.63 -2.44
N GLN A 197 -9.18 -0.12 -3.55
CA GLN A 197 -8.67 -1.49 -3.54
C GLN A 197 -7.15 -1.51 -3.52
N ILE A 198 -6.51 -0.57 -4.22
CA ILE A 198 -5.07 -0.36 -4.12
C ILE A 198 -4.85 0.84 -3.19
N GLN A 199 -3.99 0.68 -2.20
CA GLN A 199 -3.67 1.73 -1.24
C GLN A 199 -2.17 1.79 -0.99
N VAL A 200 -1.74 2.91 -0.42
CA VAL A 200 -0.38 3.07 0.08
C VAL A 200 -0.32 2.55 1.52
N VAL A 201 0.75 1.84 1.83
CA VAL A 201 1.17 1.52 3.18
C VAL A 201 2.29 2.49 3.53
N ASN A 202 2.02 3.40 4.47
CA ASN A 202 3.10 4.22 5.01
C ASN A 202 3.94 3.39 5.97
N VAL A 203 5.25 3.44 5.79
CA VAL A 203 6.20 2.63 6.58
C VAL A 203 7.04 3.52 7.48
N TYR A 204 7.25 3.08 8.71
CA TYR A 204 8.03 3.81 9.71
C TYR A 204 9.04 2.89 10.37
N ALA A 205 10.11 3.45 10.92
CA ALA A 205 10.96 2.71 11.84
C ALA A 205 10.14 2.20 13.03
N GLU A 206 10.44 1.00 13.53
CA GLU A 206 9.71 0.36 14.62
C GLU A 206 9.54 1.29 15.83
N GLY A 207 8.30 1.43 16.30
CA GLY A 207 7.94 2.22 17.47
C GLY A 207 7.96 3.73 17.27
N THR A 208 8.16 4.21 16.03
CA THR A 208 8.16 5.66 15.74
C THR A 208 6.82 6.17 15.21
N TYR A 209 5.93 5.29 14.75
CA TYR A 209 4.59 5.69 14.31
C TYR A 209 3.79 6.36 15.44
N GLY A 210 3.20 7.52 15.14
CA GLY A 210 2.39 8.29 16.09
C GLY A 210 3.17 8.98 17.22
N THR A 211 4.50 8.97 17.17
CA THR A 211 5.37 9.72 18.09
C THR A 211 5.51 11.18 17.65
N GLU A 212 6.13 12.02 18.50
CA GLU A 212 6.43 13.42 18.14
C GLU A 212 7.46 13.55 17.00
N ASN A 213 8.26 12.52 16.75
CA ASN A 213 9.29 12.48 15.71
C ASN A 213 9.22 11.13 14.96
N PRO A 214 8.21 10.92 14.10
CA PRO A 214 8.13 9.72 13.29
C PRO A 214 9.36 9.64 12.36
N VAL A 215 9.84 8.41 12.12
CA VAL A 215 10.94 8.17 11.18
C VAL A 215 10.37 7.41 10.00
N TYR A 216 10.08 8.15 8.92
CA TYR A 216 9.56 7.60 7.67
C TYR A 216 10.58 6.67 6.99
N LYS A 217 10.04 5.71 6.24
CA LYS A 217 10.72 4.67 5.48
C LYS A 217 9.90 4.46 4.22
N GLN A 218 10.50 3.75 3.26
CA GLN A 218 9.87 3.46 1.97
C GLN A 218 8.39 3.05 2.07
N ASP A 219 7.53 3.89 1.53
CA ASP A 219 6.12 3.65 1.29
C ASP A 219 5.94 2.62 0.16
N ILE A 220 4.97 1.72 0.37
CA ILE A 220 4.75 0.56 -0.52
C ILE A 220 3.28 0.40 -0.88
N LEU A 221 3.02 -0.29 -2.00
CA LEU A 221 1.68 -0.59 -2.48
C LEU A 221 1.07 -1.84 -1.84
N ILE A 222 -0.22 -1.79 -1.53
CA ILE A 222 -0.98 -2.95 -1.07
C ILE A 222 -2.33 -3.04 -1.78
N ARG A 223 -2.75 -4.28 -2.06
CA ARG A 223 -4.13 -4.55 -2.46
C ARG A 223 -4.94 -5.02 -1.27
N ILE A 224 -6.00 -4.29 -0.96
CA ILE A 224 -6.98 -4.65 0.05
C ILE A 224 -8.10 -5.45 -0.63
N PRO A 225 -8.36 -6.70 -0.20
CA PRO A 225 -9.48 -7.47 -0.70
C PRO A 225 -10.78 -6.69 -0.56
N ALA A 226 -11.58 -6.66 -1.62
CA ALA A 226 -12.84 -5.93 -1.60
C ALA A 226 -13.70 -6.37 -0.40
N PRO A 227 -14.32 -5.45 0.36
CA PRO A 227 -15.10 -5.76 1.57
C PRO A 227 -16.28 -6.74 1.36
N GLY A 228 -16.61 -7.08 0.11
CA GLY A 228 -17.78 -7.88 -0.26
C GLY A 228 -17.82 -9.28 0.34
N ALA A 229 -16.68 -9.91 0.60
CA ALA A 229 -16.66 -11.27 1.16
C ALA A 229 -17.22 -11.34 2.60
N ILE A 230 -17.01 -10.30 3.40
CA ILE A 230 -17.46 -10.25 4.79
C ILE A 230 -18.99 -10.07 4.86
N TRP A 231 -19.54 -9.21 4.01
CA TRP A 231 -20.99 -9.02 3.91
C TRP A 231 -21.70 -10.26 3.37
N LEU A 232 -21.13 -10.94 2.39
CA LEU A 232 -21.68 -12.20 1.86
C LEU A 232 -21.59 -13.34 2.90
N GLY A 233 -20.51 -13.40 3.69
CA GLY A 233 -20.38 -14.34 4.81
C GLY A 233 -21.45 -14.13 5.88
N MET A 234 -21.71 -12.86 6.26
CA MET A 234 -22.77 -12.52 7.21
C MET A 234 -24.18 -12.82 6.67
N ALA A 235 -24.45 -12.53 5.39
CA ALA A 235 -25.71 -12.87 4.75
C ALA A 235 -25.93 -14.40 4.69
N GLY A 236 -24.87 -15.17 4.39
CA GLY A 236 -24.91 -16.63 4.36
C GLY A 236 -25.27 -17.26 5.72
N ILE A 237 -24.67 -16.78 6.82
CA ILE A 237 -24.96 -17.28 8.17
C ILE A 237 -26.40 -16.94 8.59
N GLY A 238 -26.89 -15.74 8.26
CA GLY A 238 -28.27 -15.34 8.52
C GLY A 238 -29.29 -16.24 7.80
N LEU A 239 -29.02 -16.60 6.54
CA LEU A 239 -29.90 -17.44 5.73
C LEU A 239 -29.92 -18.90 6.23
N VAL A 240 -28.76 -19.45 6.60
CA VAL A 240 -28.67 -20.82 7.15
C VAL A 240 -29.35 -20.92 8.53
N GLY A 241 -29.22 -19.88 9.36
CA GLY A 241 -29.95 -19.77 10.63
C GLY A 241 -31.47 -19.76 10.44
N TRP A 242 -31.97 -19.03 9.45
CA TRP A 242 -33.39 -18.98 9.11
C TRP A 242 -33.94 -20.33 8.62
N ILE A 243 -33.24 -20.99 7.69
CA ILE A 243 -33.65 -22.29 7.14
C ILE A 243 -33.71 -23.36 8.23
N ARG A 244 -32.79 -23.34 9.20
CA ARG A 244 -32.81 -24.29 10.33
C ARG A 244 -33.98 -24.06 11.28
N ARG A 245 -34.47 -22.82 11.40
CA ARG A 245 -35.64 -22.47 12.23
C ARG A 245 -36.96 -22.93 11.60
N CYS A 246 -37.06 -22.93 10.28
CA CYS A 246 -38.25 -23.38 9.55
C CYS A 246 -38.44 -24.91 9.52
N ARG A 247 -37.48 -25.71 10.01
CA ARG A 247 -37.60 -27.18 10.13
C ARG A 247 -38.06 -27.68 11.50
N MET A 248 -38.35 -26.78 12.44
CA MET A 248 -38.82 -27.13 13.79
C MET A 248 -40.28 -26.70 14.05
N MET A 249 -41.07 -26.46 13.01
CA MET A 249 -42.53 -26.35 13.06
C MET A 249 -43.14 -27.45 12.20
#